data_AF-A0A6I3M2E0-F1
#
_entry.id   AF-A0A6I3M2E0-F1
#
_cell.length_a   1.000
_cell.length_b   1.000
_cell.length_c   1.000
_cell.angle_alpha   90.00
_cell.angle_beta   90.00
_cell.angle_gamma   90.00
#
_symmetry.space_group_name_H-M   'P 1'
#
loop_
_entity.id
_entity.type
_entity.pdbx_description
1 polymer ?
#
loop_
_entity_poly.entity_id
_entity_poly.type
_entity_poly.pdbx_seq_one_letter_code
_entity_poly.pdbx_strand_id
1 'polypeptide(L)'
;MAMHHYLRLTFILLFVVTSFIVVYFVIKKRRNRKVPKLLSKEKYPSVLEEMKEISVANDHFFNIWPYVSELKAAKILSNKIKESELIHKVYRNSANNFEHVLLVTEQENHFVEIVVDRNKKKAMGYLFLNL
;
A
#
# COMPACT_ATOMS: atom_id res chain seq x y z
N MET A 1 -24.70 -41.56 28.11
CA MET A 1 -23.92 -40.34 28.41
C MET A 1 -22.61 -40.23 27.62
N ALA A 2 -21.90 -41.32 27.31
CA ALA A 2 -20.63 -41.27 26.57
C ALA A 2 -20.76 -40.72 25.13
N MET A 3 -21.82 -41.08 24.39
CA MET A 3 -21.98 -40.68 22.98
C MET A 3 -22.05 -39.16 22.76
N HIS A 4 -22.71 -38.42 23.67
CA HIS A 4 -22.73 -36.96 23.63
C HIS A 4 -21.35 -36.33 23.91
N HIS A 5 -20.54 -36.98 24.74
CA HIS A 5 -19.18 -36.53 25.04
C HIS A 5 -18.26 -36.68 23.82
N TYR A 6 -18.37 -37.80 23.10
CA TYR A 6 -17.64 -38.01 21.84
C TYR A 6 -18.04 -37.01 20.76
N LEU A 7 -19.34 -36.73 20.61
CA LEU A 7 -19.84 -35.71 19.68
C LEU A 7 -19.30 -34.31 20.00
N ARG A 8 -19.30 -33.90 21.28
CA ARG A 8 -18.73 -32.60 21.66
C ARG A 8 -17.22 -32.53 21.41
N LEU A 9 -16.50 -33.62 21.68
CA LEU A 9 -15.06 -33.70 21.45
C LEU A 9 -14.71 -33.56 19.96
N THR A 10 -15.45 -34.21 19.06
CA THR A 10 -15.22 -34.09 17.62
C THR A 10 -15.50 -32.69 17.10
N PHE A 11 -16.53 -32.00 17.60
CA PHE A 11 -16.78 -30.60 17.26
C PHE A 11 -15.65 -29.67 17.74
N ILE A 12 -15.14 -29.87 18.95
CA ILE A 12 -14.02 -29.08 19.48
C ILE A 12 -12.77 -29.31 18.61
N LEU A 13 -12.46 -30.56 18.28
CA LEU A 13 -11.33 -30.91 17.43
C LEU A 13 -11.44 -30.24 16.05
N LEU A 14 -12.63 -30.27 15.43
CA LEU A 14 -12.87 -29.66 14.12
C LEU A 14 -12.72 -28.13 14.18
N PHE A 15 -13.20 -27.49 15.26
CA PHE A 15 -13.01 -26.06 15.48
C PHE A 15 -11.53 -25.68 15.64
N VAL A 16 -10.77 -26.47 16.39
CA VAL A 16 -9.33 -26.26 16.57
C VAL A 16 -8.58 -26.39 15.23
N VAL A 17 -8.87 -27.43 14.46
CA VAL A 17 -8.24 -27.65 13.14
C VAL A 17 -8.56 -26.51 12.18
N THR A 18 -9.82 -26.09 12.10
CA THR A 18 -10.23 -24.97 11.24
C THR A 18 -9.59 -23.64 11.66
N SER A 19 -9.47 -23.38 12.96
CA SER A 19 -8.74 -22.21 13.48
C SER A 19 -7.27 -22.20 13.03
N PHE A 20 -6.57 -23.34 13.13
CA PHE A 20 -5.18 -23.45 12.66
C PHE A 20 -5.06 -23.22 11.15
N ILE A 21 -5.99 -23.72 10.35
CA ILE A 21 -6.01 -23.49 8.89
C ILE A 21 -6.16 -21.99 8.61
N VAL A 22 -7.09 -21.29 9.26
CA VAL A 22 -7.29 -19.85 9.08
C VAL A 22 -6.03 -19.07 9.46
N VAL A 23 -5.41 -19.40 10.60
CA VAL A 23 -4.16 -18.76 11.04
C VAL A 23 -3.04 -18.99 10.03
N TYR A 24 -2.88 -20.21 9.51
CA TYR A 24 -1.89 -20.54 8.48
C TYR A 24 -2.10 -19.70 7.21
N PHE A 25 -3.33 -19.59 6.72
CA PHE A 25 -3.64 -18.78 5.54
C PHE A 25 -3.37 -17.29 5.76
N VAL A 26 -3.67 -16.77 6.95
CA VAL A 26 -3.36 -15.37 7.31
C VAL A 26 -1.85 -15.13 7.30
N ILE A 27 -1.06 -16.02 7.91
CA ILE A 27 0.41 -15.91 7.94
C ILE A 27 0.98 -16.01 6.52
N LYS A 28 0.55 -17.00 5.73
CA LYS A 28 0.99 -17.18 4.33
C LYS A 28 0.64 -15.96 3.48
N LYS A 29 -0.56 -15.40 3.63
CA LYS A 29 -1.00 -14.19 2.93
C LYS A 29 -0.17 -12.97 3.32
N ARG A 30 0.22 -12.82 4.59
CA ARG A 30 1.12 -11.73 5.04
C ARG A 30 2.53 -11.91 4.49
N ARG A 31 3.07 -13.13 4.46
CA ARG A 31 4.43 -13.42 3.97
C ARG A 31 4.58 -13.22 2.46
N ASN A 32 3.49 -13.44 1.70
CA ASN A 32 3.44 -13.19 0.26
C ASN A 32 3.13 -11.73 -0.10
N ARG A 33 3.10 -10.80 0.86
CA ARG A 33 3.01 -9.36 0.54
C ARG A 33 4.24 -9.00 -0.28
N LYS A 34 3.99 -8.61 -1.53
CA LYS A 34 5.04 -8.20 -2.47
C LYS A 34 5.70 -6.96 -1.88
N VAL A 35 7.04 -6.95 -1.80
CA VAL A 35 7.79 -5.76 -1.43
C VAL A 35 7.36 -4.61 -2.36
N PRO A 36 7.14 -3.39 -1.85
CA PRO A 36 6.87 -2.24 -2.69
C PRO A 36 7.85 -2.20 -3.84
N LYS A 37 7.34 -2.08 -5.07
CA LYS A 37 8.17 -2.12 -6.26
C LYS A 37 8.89 -0.78 -6.44
N LEU A 38 10.21 -0.78 -6.36
CA LEU A 38 11.03 0.36 -6.76
C LEU A 38 10.95 0.52 -8.28
N LEU A 39 10.56 1.70 -8.76
CA LEU A 39 10.54 2.02 -10.19
C LEU A 39 11.93 2.49 -10.62
N SER A 40 12.42 1.93 -11.73
CA SER A 40 13.57 2.50 -12.43
C SER A 40 13.12 3.75 -13.20
N LYS A 41 14.03 4.71 -13.39
CA LYS A 41 13.76 5.95 -14.13
C LYS A 41 13.17 5.71 -15.53
N GLU A 42 13.50 4.58 -16.16
CA GLU A 42 12.97 4.17 -17.48
C GLU A 42 11.49 3.77 -17.48
N LYS A 43 10.95 3.36 -16.33
CA LYS A 43 9.53 2.98 -16.17
C LYS A 43 8.69 4.11 -15.60
N TYR A 44 9.25 5.31 -15.56
CA TYR A 44 8.61 6.51 -15.06
C TYR A 44 7.81 7.15 -16.21
N PRO A 45 6.47 7.01 -16.23
CA PRO A 45 5.66 7.38 -17.39
C PRO A 45 5.50 8.89 -17.59
N SER A 46 5.93 9.71 -16.63
CA SER A 46 5.58 11.13 -16.55
C SER A 46 6.61 12.11 -17.08
N VAL A 47 7.78 11.68 -17.58
CA VAL A 47 8.74 12.62 -18.18
C VAL A 47 8.15 13.31 -19.43
N LEU A 48 7.12 12.72 -20.04
CA LEU A 48 6.58 13.17 -21.32
C LEU A 48 5.23 13.92 -21.23
N GLU A 49 4.54 13.91 -20.09
CA GLU A 49 3.21 14.51 -19.97
C GLU A 49 3.19 15.64 -18.93
N GLU A 50 2.48 16.72 -19.26
CA GLU A 50 2.28 17.86 -18.35
C GLU A 50 1.44 17.43 -17.13
N MET A 51 2.02 17.59 -15.95
CA MET A 51 1.42 17.23 -14.67
C MET A 51 0.88 18.47 -13.97
N LYS A 52 -0.38 18.42 -13.54
CA LYS A 52 -1.03 19.51 -12.78
C LYS A 52 -1.16 19.10 -11.32
N GLU A 53 -0.80 20.02 -10.43
CA GLU A 53 -1.02 19.86 -8.99
C GLU A 53 -2.54 19.85 -8.70
N ILE A 54 -3.00 18.87 -7.93
CA ILE A 54 -4.40 18.73 -7.52
C ILE A 54 -4.54 18.85 -6.00
N SER A 55 -5.68 19.36 -5.55
CA SER A 55 -5.95 19.48 -4.11
C SER A 55 -6.49 18.18 -3.55
N VAL A 56 -5.78 17.62 -2.56
CA VAL A 56 -6.16 16.40 -1.83
C VAL A 56 -7.54 16.50 -1.18
N ALA A 57 -7.96 17.72 -0.81
CA ALA A 57 -9.24 17.97 -0.13
C ALA A 57 -10.44 18.05 -1.09
N ASN A 58 -10.22 18.48 -2.33
CA ASN A 58 -11.30 18.78 -3.28
C ASN A 58 -11.44 17.72 -4.38
N ASP A 59 -10.36 17.02 -4.70
CA ASP A 59 -10.33 16.02 -5.76
C ASP A 59 -10.28 14.60 -5.21
N HIS A 60 -11.12 13.72 -5.74
CA HIS A 60 -11.06 12.29 -5.44
C HIS A 60 -9.75 11.70 -6.00
N PHE A 61 -8.72 11.58 -5.17
CA PHE A 61 -7.46 10.94 -5.51
C PHE A 61 -7.47 9.44 -5.14
N PHE A 62 -6.55 8.68 -5.72
CA PHE A 62 -6.46 7.25 -5.47
C PHE A 62 -6.12 6.94 -4.01
N ASN A 63 -6.76 5.91 -3.44
CA ASN A 63 -6.46 5.46 -2.08
C ASN A 63 -5.06 4.83 -2.00
N ILE A 64 -4.07 5.63 -1.64
CA ILE A 64 -2.67 5.19 -1.47
C ILE A 64 -2.38 4.57 -0.11
N TRP A 65 -3.28 4.66 0.88
CA TRP A 65 -3.02 4.21 2.26
C TRP A 65 -2.60 2.73 2.37
N PRO A 66 -3.19 1.79 1.60
CA PRO A 66 -2.70 0.42 1.55
C PRO A 66 -1.23 0.33 1.13
N TYR A 67 -0.82 1.15 0.14
CA TYR A 67 0.54 1.15 -0.38
C TYR A 67 1.53 1.87 0.56
N VAL A 68 1.10 2.98 1.18
CA VAL A 68 1.85 3.65 2.24
C VAL A 68 2.15 2.70 3.40
N SER A 69 1.17 1.90 3.79
CA SER A 69 1.34 0.88 4.84
C SER A 69 2.39 -0.17 4.46
N GLU A 70 2.45 -0.55 3.18
CA GLU A 70 3.49 -1.46 2.67
C GLU A 70 4.87 -0.80 2.68
N LEU A 71 4.98 0.47 2.31
CA LEU A 71 6.22 1.25 2.37
C LEU A 71 6.75 1.42 3.80
N LYS A 72 5.86 1.69 4.76
CA LYS A 72 6.16 1.75 6.20
C LYS A 72 6.65 0.38 6.71
N ALA A 73 5.95 -0.70 6.36
CA ALA A 73 6.34 -2.06 6.74
C ALA A 73 7.72 -2.47 6.17
N ALA A 74 8.05 -1.97 4.97
CA ALA A 74 9.34 -2.17 4.32
C ALA A 74 10.45 -1.23 4.83
N LYS A 75 10.18 -0.38 5.83
CA LYS A 75 11.09 0.65 6.37
C LYS A 75 11.58 1.67 5.33
N ILE A 76 10.82 1.85 4.24
CA ILE A 76 11.09 2.87 3.22
C ILE A 76 10.57 4.23 3.69
N LEU A 77 9.37 4.23 4.28
CA LEU A 77 8.80 5.39 4.96
C LEU A 77 8.93 5.23 6.46
N SER A 78 9.11 6.36 7.16
CA SER A 78 9.08 6.36 8.61
C SER A 78 7.66 6.26 9.17
N ASN A 79 7.54 5.58 10.30
CA ASN A 79 6.32 5.53 11.10
C ASN A 79 6.12 6.78 11.96
N LYS A 80 7.12 7.67 12.08
CA LYS A 80 7.04 8.87 12.92
C LYS A 80 6.14 9.95 12.33
N ILE A 81 6.03 10.00 10.99
CA ILE A 81 5.27 11.02 10.28
C ILE A 81 3.78 10.66 10.33
N LYS A 82 2.96 11.63 10.77
CA LYS A 82 1.50 11.49 10.79
C LYS A 82 0.96 11.41 9.38
N GLU A 83 -0.11 10.63 9.20
CA GLU A 83 -0.74 10.47 7.89
C GLU A 83 -1.24 11.79 7.29
N SER A 84 -1.73 12.71 8.12
CA SER A 84 -2.18 14.05 7.71
C SER A 84 -1.07 14.93 7.13
N GLU A 85 0.18 14.69 7.53
CA GLU A 85 1.36 15.48 7.13
C GLU A 85 2.23 14.73 6.10
N LEU A 86 1.91 13.46 5.84
CA LEU A 86 2.71 12.59 4.99
C LEU A 86 2.61 12.98 3.52
N ILE A 87 1.44 13.38 3.06
CA ILE A 87 1.20 13.78 1.68
C ILE A 87 1.65 15.23 1.52
N HIS A 88 2.74 15.46 0.79
CA HIS A 88 3.22 16.79 0.48
C HIS A 88 2.37 17.42 -0.63
N LYS A 89 2.32 16.72 -1.77
CA LYS A 89 1.66 17.17 -2.99
C LYS A 89 1.15 15.99 -3.78
N VAL A 90 0.12 16.22 -4.59
CA VAL A 90 -0.39 15.24 -5.55
C VAL A 90 -0.45 15.90 -6.91
N TYR A 91 0.12 15.22 -7.90
CA TYR A 91 0.09 15.64 -9.29
C TYR A 91 -0.71 14.64 -10.12
N ARG A 92 -1.38 15.15 -11.13
CA ARG A 92 -2.23 14.38 -12.04
C ARG A 92 -1.99 14.83 -13.46
N ASN A 93 -1.90 13.87 -14.38
CA ASN A 93 -1.74 14.19 -15.79
C ASN A 93 -3.05 14.72 -16.40
N SER A 94 -2.94 15.48 -17.49
CA SER A 94 -4.08 16.03 -18.21
C SER A 94 -5.07 14.96 -18.71
N ALA A 95 -4.56 13.78 -19.09
CA ALA A 95 -5.36 12.64 -19.52
C ALA A 95 -6.00 11.85 -18.36
N ASN A 96 -5.73 12.24 -17.10
CA ASN A 96 -6.29 11.63 -15.90
C ASN A 96 -6.03 10.11 -15.76
N ASN A 97 -4.93 9.63 -16.34
CA ASN A 97 -4.51 8.23 -16.32
C ASN A 97 -3.52 7.92 -15.19
N PHE A 98 -2.71 8.90 -14.81
CA PHE A 98 -1.63 8.75 -13.85
C PHE A 98 -1.76 9.77 -12.72
N GLU A 99 -1.50 9.30 -11.50
CA GLU A 99 -1.38 10.14 -10.32
C GLU A 99 -0.04 9.91 -9.66
N HIS A 100 0.60 11.02 -9.30
CA HIS A 100 1.92 11.06 -8.70
C HIS A 100 1.74 11.67 -7.31
N VAL A 101 1.89 10.83 -6.28
CA VAL A 101 1.72 11.27 -4.90
C VAL A 101 3.09 11.41 -4.26
N LEU A 102 3.44 12.64 -3.89
CA LEU A 102 4.71 12.96 -3.27
C LEU A 102 4.57 12.89 -1.75
N LEU A 103 5.39 12.04 -1.13
CA LEU A 103 5.40 11.82 0.31
C LEU A 103 6.65 12.41 0.96
N VAL A 104 6.45 13.04 2.11
CA VAL A 104 7.52 13.58 2.94
C VAL A 104 8.27 12.44 3.64
N THR A 105 9.59 12.58 3.77
CA THR A 105 10.43 11.69 4.58
C THR A 105 10.99 12.42 5.80
N GLU A 106 11.71 11.73 6.70
CA GLU A 106 12.32 12.38 7.87
C GLU A 106 13.43 13.38 7.49
N GLN A 107 14.01 13.23 6.30
CA GLN A 107 15.08 14.08 5.81
C GLN A 107 14.50 15.21 4.96
N GLU A 108 14.97 16.42 5.20
CA GLU A 108 14.67 17.56 4.33
C GLU A 108 15.13 17.25 2.90
N ASN A 109 14.35 17.71 1.92
CA ASN A 109 14.56 17.52 0.48
C ASN A 109 14.59 16.07 -0.01
N HIS A 110 14.25 15.10 0.84
CA HIS A 110 14.09 13.71 0.45
C HIS A 110 12.61 13.35 0.43
N PHE A 111 12.15 12.88 -0.73
CA PHE A 111 10.76 12.54 -0.96
C PHE A 111 10.63 11.14 -1.54
N VAL A 112 9.52 10.50 -1.22
CA VAL A 112 9.10 9.25 -1.86
C VAL A 112 7.90 9.56 -2.74
N GLU A 113 8.07 9.41 -4.04
CA GLU A 113 6.97 9.54 -4.99
C GLU A 113 6.35 8.18 -5.26
N ILE A 114 5.03 8.10 -5.13
CA ILE A 114 4.24 6.94 -5.54
C ILE A 114 3.61 7.24 -6.88
N VAL A 115 3.85 6.37 -7.86
CA VAL A 115 3.20 6.43 -9.16
C VAL A 115 2.01 5.48 -9.17
N VAL A 116 0.84 6.02 -9.50
CA VAL A 116 -0.42 5.30 -9.54
C VAL A 116 -0.97 5.30 -10.96
N ASP A 117 -1.34 4.13 -11.44
CA ASP A 117 -2.11 3.95 -12.68
C ASP A 117 -3.59 3.90 -12.30
N ARG A 118 -4.35 4.94 -12.65
CA ARG A 118 -5.78 5.04 -12.36
C ARG A 118 -6.60 4.07 -13.19
N ASN A 119 -6.19 3.81 -14.44
CA ASN A 119 -6.88 2.89 -15.34
C ASN A 119 -6.84 1.47 -14.79
N LYS A 120 -5.71 1.06 -14.24
CA LYS A 120 -5.54 -0.23 -13.55
C LYS A 120 -5.95 -0.20 -12.07
N LYS A 121 -6.33 0.97 -11.54
CA LYS A 121 -6.65 1.21 -10.13
C LYS A 121 -5.57 0.65 -9.19
N LYS A 122 -4.30 0.89 -9.50
CA LYS A 122 -3.18 0.26 -8.80
C LYS A 122 -1.94 1.16 -8.73
N ALA A 123 -1.29 1.17 -7.55
CA ALA A 123 0.06 1.69 -7.40
C ALA A 123 1.07 0.87 -8.23
N MET A 124 1.75 1.53 -9.16
CA MET A 124 2.76 0.92 -10.03
C MET A 124 4.04 0.64 -9.26
N GLY A 125 4.41 1.56 -8.38
CA GLY A 125 5.63 1.51 -7.60
C GLY A 125 5.95 2.84 -6.94
N TYR A 126 7.14 2.93 -6.36
CA TYR A 126 7.66 4.15 -5.76
C TYR A 126 9.03 4.53 -6.34
N LEU A 127 9.39 5.80 -6.21
CA LEU A 127 10.68 6.38 -6.58
C LEU A 127 11.19 7.28 -5.45
N PHE A 128 12.50 7.31 -5.23
CA PHE A 128 13.12 8.32 -4.38
C PHE A 128 13.45 9.56 -5.19
N LEU A 129 13.04 10.71 -4.68
CA LEU A 129 13.36 12.03 -5.22
C LEU A 129 14.19 12.77 -4.18
N ASN A 130 15.40 13.13 -4.57
CA ASN A 130 16.25 14.05 -3.83
C ASN A 130 16.27 15.35 -4.63
N LEU A 131 15.76 16.42 -4.03
CA LEU A 131 15.68 17.76 -4.62
C LEU A 131 16.79 18.68 -4.13
#